data_AF-Q4R505-F1
#
_entry.id   AF-Q4R505-F1
#
_cell.length_a   1.000
_cell.length_b   1.000
_cell.length_c   1.000
_cell.angle_alpha   90.00
_cell.angle_beta   90.00
_cell.angle_gamma   90.00
#
_symmetry.space_group_name_H-M   'P 1'
#
loop_
_entity.id
_entity.type
_entity.pdbx_description
1 polymer ?
#
loop_
_entity_poly.entity_id
_entity_poly.type
_entity_poly.pdbx_seq_one_letter_code
_entity_poly.pdbx_strand_id
1 'polypeptide(L)'
;MIEVLTTTDSQKLLHQLNALLEQESRCQPKVCGLRLIESAHDNGLRMTARLRDFEVKDLLSLTQFFGFDTETFSLAVNLLDRFLSKVKVQPKHLGCVGLSCFYLAVKSIEEERNVPLATDLIRISQYRFTVSDLMRMEKIVLEKVCWKVKATTAFQFLQLYYSLLQENLPLER
;
A
#
# COMPACT_ATOMS: atom_id res chain seq x y z
N MET A 1 -16.15 -25.85 31.70
CA MET A 1 -14.93 -25.96 30.86
C MET A 1 -15.04 -25.24 29.51
N ILE A 2 -16.22 -24.74 29.12
CA ILE A 2 -16.44 -24.02 27.85
C ILE A 2 -16.14 -22.50 27.98
N GLU A 3 -16.32 -21.89 29.16
CA GLU A 3 -16.06 -20.45 29.38
C GLU A 3 -14.57 -20.04 29.39
N VAL A 4 -13.64 -20.96 29.65
CA VAL A 4 -12.21 -20.64 29.74
C VAL A 4 -11.53 -20.64 28.36
N LEU A 5 -12.08 -21.39 27.39
CA LEU A 5 -11.59 -21.37 26.00
C LEU A 5 -11.96 -20.05 25.32
N THR A 6 -13.20 -19.56 25.47
CA THR A 6 -13.65 -18.31 24.85
C THR A 6 -12.91 -17.08 25.37
N THR A 7 -12.51 -17.07 26.65
CA THR A 7 -11.69 -15.99 27.23
C THR A 7 -10.26 -15.97 26.69
N THR A 8 -9.69 -17.13 26.34
CA THR A 8 -8.30 -17.21 25.89
C THR A 8 -8.16 -16.74 24.43
N ASP A 9 -9.10 -17.13 23.57
CA ASP A 9 -9.05 -16.74 22.16
C ASP A 9 -9.47 -15.28 21.94
N SER A 10 -10.42 -14.77 22.72
CA SER A 10 -10.73 -13.33 22.75
C SER A 10 -9.56 -12.47 23.26
N GLN A 11 -8.78 -12.96 24.22
CA GLN A 11 -7.56 -12.28 24.69
C GLN A 11 -6.46 -12.25 23.63
N LYS A 12 -6.20 -13.37 22.94
CA LYS A 12 -5.25 -13.42 21.81
C LYS A 12 -5.66 -12.46 20.70
N LEU A 13 -6.94 -12.43 20.36
CA LEU A 13 -7.47 -11.52 19.36
C LEU A 13 -7.25 -10.06 19.78
N LEU A 14 -7.63 -9.70 21.00
CA LEU A 14 -7.47 -8.34 21.49
C LEU A 14 -5.99 -7.92 21.44
N HIS A 15 -5.08 -8.84 21.76
CA HIS A 15 -3.64 -8.60 21.63
C HIS A 15 -3.21 -8.37 20.18
N GLN A 16 -3.63 -9.21 19.23
CA GLN A 16 -3.34 -9.06 17.80
C GLN A 16 -3.90 -7.74 17.25
N LEU A 17 -5.15 -7.41 17.57
CA LEU A 17 -5.79 -6.18 17.13
C LEU A 17 -5.05 -4.94 17.68
N ASN A 18 -4.71 -4.94 18.96
CA ASN A 18 -3.95 -3.84 19.56
C ASN A 18 -2.57 -3.68 18.91
N ALA A 19 -1.89 -4.78 18.59
CA ALA A 19 -0.62 -4.75 17.89
C ALA A 19 -0.76 -4.16 16.47
N LEU A 20 -1.79 -4.56 15.72
CA LEU A 20 -2.07 -3.99 14.39
C LEU A 20 -2.42 -2.51 14.46
N LEU A 21 -3.24 -2.07 15.42
CA LEU A 21 -3.60 -0.65 15.61
C LEU A 21 -2.37 0.21 15.96
N GLU A 22 -1.50 -0.28 16.84
CA GLU A 22 -0.26 0.42 17.17
C GLU A 22 0.64 0.58 15.95
N GLN A 23 0.80 -0.48 15.15
CA GLN A 23 1.61 -0.46 13.92
C GLN A 23 1.01 0.45 12.85
N GLU A 24 -0.31 0.39 12.65
CA GLU A 24 -1.05 1.22 11.70
C GLU A 24 -0.81 2.71 11.97
N SER A 25 -0.87 3.13 13.23
CA SER A 25 -0.67 4.54 13.62
C SER A 25 0.65 5.14 13.13
N ARG A 26 1.68 4.29 12.93
CA ARG A 26 3.03 4.70 12.49
C ARG A 26 3.12 4.87 10.97
N CYS A 27 2.12 4.37 10.25
CA CYS A 27 2.08 4.23 8.79
C CYS A 27 0.81 4.84 8.18
N GLN A 28 0.11 5.71 8.90
CA GLN A 28 -1.00 6.49 8.35
C GLN A 28 -0.51 7.69 7.51
N PRO A 29 -1.15 7.98 6.36
CA PRO A 29 -0.93 9.23 5.64
C PRO A 29 -1.33 10.44 6.49
N LYS A 30 -0.71 11.60 6.22
CA LYS A 30 -1.06 12.84 6.92
C LYS A 30 -2.38 13.39 6.41
N VAL A 31 -3.39 13.44 7.28
CA VAL A 31 -4.75 13.94 6.97
C VAL A 31 -4.76 15.34 6.36
N CYS A 32 -3.88 16.25 6.81
CA CYS A 32 -3.78 17.58 6.21
C CYS A 32 -3.32 17.53 4.75
N GLY A 33 -2.40 16.64 4.39
CA GLY A 33 -1.94 16.46 3.02
C GLY A 33 -3.00 15.86 2.11
N LEU A 34 -3.74 14.85 2.59
CA LEU A 34 -4.84 14.25 1.83
C LEU A 34 -5.96 15.25 1.53
N ARG A 35 -6.35 16.07 2.53
CA ARG A 35 -7.37 17.13 2.33
C ARG A 35 -6.97 18.16 1.27
N LEU A 36 -5.67 18.43 1.10
CA LEU A 36 -5.19 19.33 0.04
C LEU A 36 -5.37 18.71 -1.35
N ILE A 37 -5.22 17.39 -1.48
CA ILE A 37 -5.42 16.66 -2.73
C ILE A 37 -6.92 16.53 -3.05
N GLU A 38 -7.75 16.32 -2.02
CA GLU A 38 -9.20 16.20 -2.13
C GLU A 38 -9.85 17.53 -2.57
N SER A 39 -9.40 18.66 -2.01
CA SER A 39 -9.93 19.99 -2.34
C SER A 39 -9.30 20.63 -3.58
N ALA A 40 -8.30 19.98 -4.21
CA ALA A 40 -7.61 20.53 -5.36
C ALA A 40 -8.48 20.44 -6.64
N HIS A 41 -8.66 21.58 -7.32
CA HIS A 41 -9.23 21.61 -8.66
C HIS A 41 -8.19 21.21 -9.70
N ASP A 42 -8.66 20.54 -10.75
CA ASP A 42 -7.82 20.14 -11.87
C ASP A 42 -7.44 21.36 -12.72
N ASN A 43 -6.20 21.80 -12.56
CA ASN A 43 -5.60 22.87 -13.33
C ASN A 43 -4.25 22.42 -13.94
N GLY A 44 -3.97 21.12 -13.95
CA GLY A 44 -2.71 20.52 -14.43
C GLY A 44 -1.46 20.82 -13.59
N LEU A 45 -1.53 21.63 -12.53
CA LEU A 45 -0.36 22.10 -11.78
C LEU A 45 -0.13 21.36 -10.46
N ARG A 46 -1.15 20.68 -9.92
CA ARG A 46 -1.09 20.02 -8.62
C ARG A 46 -1.81 18.68 -8.66
N MET A 47 -1.46 17.82 -7.70
CA MET A 47 -2.19 16.58 -7.46
C MET A 47 -3.65 16.84 -7.08
N THR A 48 -4.53 15.96 -7.57
CA THR A 48 -5.96 15.93 -7.25
C THR A 48 -6.36 14.51 -6.86
N ALA A 49 -7.49 14.35 -6.17
CA ALA A 49 -8.02 13.03 -5.84
C ALA A 49 -8.21 12.16 -7.09
N ARG A 50 -8.72 12.76 -8.17
CA ARG A 50 -8.92 12.07 -9.46
C ARG A 50 -7.62 11.52 -10.06
N LEU A 51 -6.52 12.28 -9.98
CA LEU A 51 -5.22 11.82 -10.46
C LEU A 51 -4.67 10.69 -9.59
N ARG A 52 -4.81 10.81 -8.26
CA ARG A 52 -4.45 9.73 -7.33
C ARG A 52 -5.25 8.45 -7.63
N ASP A 53 -6.55 8.56 -7.87
CA ASP A 53 -7.39 7.39 -8.17
C ASP A 53 -7.09 6.76 -9.52
N PHE A 54 -6.66 7.56 -10.50
CA PHE A 54 -6.14 7.03 -11.76
C PHE A 54 -4.87 6.20 -11.53
N GLU A 55 -3.90 6.74 -10.79
CA GLU A 55 -2.67 6.01 -10.45
C GLU A 55 -2.96 4.74 -9.66
N VAL A 56 -3.88 4.76 -8.69
CA VAL A 56 -4.27 3.57 -7.93
C VAL A 56 -4.87 2.48 -8.82
N LYS A 57 -5.62 2.85 -9.86
CA LYS A 57 -6.12 1.89 -10.86
C LYS A 57 -4.99 1.30 -11.69
N ASP A 58 -4.01 2.11 -12.10
CA ASP A 58 -2.83 1.62 -12.81
C ASP A 58 -2.05 0.62 -11.94
N LEU A 59 -1.86 0.92 -10.65
CA LEU A 59 -1.22 0.01 -9.70
C LEU A 59 -1.97 -1.31 -9.55
N LEU A 60 -3.31 -1.27 -9.50
CA LEU A 60 -4.13 -2.48 -9.45
C LEU A 60 -3.97 -3.33 -10.72
N SER A 61 -3.98 -2.69 -11.89
CA SER A 61 -3.75 -3.38 -13.16
C SER A 61 -2.37 -4.01 -13.25
N LEU A 62 -1.33 -3.36 -12.71
CA LEU A 62 0.02 -3.95 -12.61
C LEU A 62 0.03 -5.15 -11.66
N THR A 63 -0.56 -5.04 -10.46
CA THR A 63 -0.68 -6.18 -9.53
C THR A 63 -1.33 -7.38 -10.23
N GLN A 64 -2.43 -7.17 -10.95
CA GLN A 64 -3.15 -8.22 -11.67
C GLN A 64 -2.32 -8.79 -12.82
N PHE A 65 -1.62 -7.94 -13.59
CA PHE A 65 -0.80 -8.37 -14.71
C PHE A 65 0.35 -9.29 -14.27
N PHE A 66 1.03 -8.95 -13.18
CA PHE A 66 2.13 -9.77 -12.66
C PHE A 66 1.67 -10.92 -11.76
N GLY A 67 0.38 -10.98 -11.40
CA GLY A 67 -0.14 -11.98 -10.48
C GLY A 67 0.38 -11.83 -9.05
N PHE A 68 0.67 -10.59 -8.63
CA PHE A 68 1.15 -10.29 -7.29
C PHE A 68 0.04 -10.31 -6.25
N ASP A 69 0.44 -10.45 -4.99
CA ASP A 69 -0.48 -10.59 -3.88
C ASP A 69 -1.28 -9.31 -3.62
N THR A 70 -2.46 -9.46 -3.01
CA THR A 70 -3.31 -8.29 -2.67
C THR A 70 -2.64 -7.43 -1.60
N GLU A 71 -1.79 -8.04 -0.77
CA GLU A 71 -0.95 -7.31 0.19
C GLU A 71 0.04 -6.37 -0.52
N THR A 72 0.62 -6.79 -1.65
CA THR A 72 1.52 -5.95 -2.46
C THR A 72 0.80 -4.71 -2.98
N PHE A 73 -0.41 -4.87 -3.52
CA PHE A 73 -1.23 -3.73 -3.94
C PHE A 73 -1.54 -2.79 -2.76
N SER A 74 -2.00 -3.36 -1.64
CA SER A 74 -2.39 -2.60 -0.46
C SER A 74 -1.22 -1.80 0.10
N LEU A 75 -0.01 -2.39 0.11
CA LEU A 75 1.21 -1.72 0.53
C LEU A 75 1.63 -0.62 -0.45
N ALA A 76 1.53 -0.86 -1.76
CA ALA A 76 1.84 0.15 -2.77
C ALA A 76 0.96 1.41 -2.63
N VAL A 77 -0.35 1.23 -2.41
CA VAL A 77 -1.29 2.33 -2.16
C VAL A 77 -0.96 3.05 -0.85
N ASN A 78 -0.65 2.32 0.23
CA ASN A 78 -0.24 2.93 1.50
C ASN A 78 1.01 3.81 1.33
N LEU A 79 2.03 3.33 0.61
CA LEU A 79 3.25 4.09 0.32
C LEU A 79 2.95 5.35 -0.51
N LEU A 80 2.13 5.22 -1.56
CA LEU A 80 1.70 6.33 -2.40
C LEU A 80 1.01 7.42 -1.58
N ASP A 81 -0.01 7.06 -0.79
CA ASP A 81 -0.78 8.04 -0.01
C ASP A 81 0.08 8.72 1.06
N ARG A 82 0.95 7.97 1.74
CA ARG A 82 1.89 8.55 2.71
C ARG A 82 2.85 9.52 2.05
N PHE A 83 3.34 9.19 0.86
CA PHE A 83 4.23 10.06 0.10
C PHE A 83 3.50 11.34 -0.35
N LEU A 84 2.36 11.19 -1.02
CA LEU A 84 1.54 12.30 -1.52
C LEU A 84 1.06 13.23 -0.39
N SER A 85 0.78 12.68 0.80
CA SER A 85 0.39 13.50 1.96
C SER A 85 1.52 14.39 2.50
N LYS A 86 2.78 14.15 2.12
CA LYS A 86 3.96 14.89 2.61
C LYS A 86 4.65 15.71 1.52
N VAL A 87 4.44 15.38 0.25
CA VAL A 87 5.19 15.93 -0.88
C VAL A 87 4.24 16.54 -1.90
N LYS A 88 4.51 17.79 -2.28
CA LYS A 88 3.81 18.45 -3.38
C LYS A 88 4.34 17.90 -4.71
N VAL A 89 3.68 16.87 -5.23
CA VAL A 89 4.02 16.24 -6.52
C VAL A 89 3.35 17.01 -7.66
N GLN A 90 4.07 17.19 -8.77
CA GLN A 90 3.46 17.64 -10.02
C GLN A 90 2.89 16.42 -10.76
N PRO A 91 1.72 16.53 -11.42
CA PRO A 91 1.07 15.40 -12.10
C PRO A 91 1.99 14.62 -13.06
N LYS A 92 2.90 15.31 -13.76
CA LYS A 92 3.87 14.69 -14.68
C LYS A 92 4.83 13.68 -14.03
N HIS A 93 5.00 13.73 -12.71
CA HIS A 93 5.86 12.83 -11.96
C HIS A 93 5.09 11.69 -11.28
N LEU A 94 3.76 11.69 -11.36
CA LEU A 94 2.91 10.76 -10.63
C LEU A 94 3.20 9.30 -10.97
N GLY A 95 3.27 8.95 -12.26
CA GLY A 95 3.58 7.57 -12.67
C GLY A 95 4.95 7.08 -12.19
N CYS A 96 5.95 7.97 -12.09
CA CYS A 96 7.26 7.60 -11.53
C CYS A 96 7.18 7.38 -10.02
N VAL A 97 6.41 8.21 -9.31
CA VAL A 97 6.15 8.06 -7.87
C VAL A 97 5.38 6.76 -7.59
N GLY A 98 4.29 6.51 -8.32
CA GLY A 98 3.45 5.33 -8.13
C GLY A 98 4.18 4.05 -8.48
N LEU A 99 4.88 3.99 -9.62
CA LEU A 99 5.69 2.81 -9.97
C LEU A 99 6.83 2.58 -8.97
N SER A 100 7.41 3.63 -8.37
CA SER A 100 8.38 3.49 -7.29
C SER A 100 7.75 2.88 -6.03
N CYS A 101 6.58 3.36 -5.63
CA CYS A 101 5.84 2.83 -4.48
C CYS A 101 5.47 1.36 -4.71
N PHE A 102 5.04 1.02 -5.92
CA PHE A 102 4.76 -0.34 -6.35
C PHE A 102 5.99 -1.24 -6.28
N TYR A 103 7.12 -0.79 -6.82
CA TYR A 103 8.32 -1.61 -6.84
C TYR A 103 8.89 -1.85 -5.44
N LEU A 104 8.81 -0.85 -4.55
CA LEU A 104 9.13 -1.03 -3.14
C LEU A 104 8.22 -2.04 -2.45
N ALA A 105 6.92 -2.05 -2.77
CA ALA A 105 5.98 -3.01 -2.23
C ALA A 105 6.28 -4.43 -2.72
N VAL A 106 6.50 -4.59 -4.03
CA VAL A 106 6.89 -5.87 -4.66
C VAL A 106 8.15 -6.43 -3.98
N LYS A 107 9.21 -5.62 -3.84
CA LYS A 107 10.44 -6.03 -3.16
C LYS A 107 10.27 -6.36 -1.67
N SER A 108 9.18 -5.94 -1.04
CA SER A 108 8.93 -6.14 0.38
C SER A 108 8.06 -7.36 0.68
N ILE A 109 7.18 -7.76 -0.25
CA ILE A 109 6.15 -8.78 -0.02
C ILE A 109 6.40 -10.02 -0.88
N GLU A 110 6.76 -9.82 -2.15
CA GLU A 110 6.94 -10.92 -3.10
C GLU A 110 8.27 -11.64 -2.88
N GLU A 111 8.30 -12.92 -3.25
CA GLU A 111 9.54 -13.70 -3.25
C GLU A 111 10.56 -13.09 -4.22
N GLU A 112 11.85 -13.14 -3.88
CA GLU A 112 12.93 -12.52 -4.67
C GLU A 112 12.94 -12.98 -6.14
N ARG A 113 12.62 -14.26 -6.39
CA ARG A 113 12.51 -14.83 -7.75
C ARG A 113 11.36 -14.26 -8.59
N ASN A 114 10.35 -13.68 -7.94
CA ASN A 114 9.17 -13.08 -8.59
C ASN A 114 9.33 -11.57 -8.80
N VAL A 115 10.36 -10.95 -8.23
CA VAL A 115 10.62 -9.52 -8.39
C VAL A 115 11.10 -9.24 -9.82
N PRO A 116 10.35 -8.47 -10.63
CA PRO A 116 10.70 -8.20 -12.01
C PRO A 116 11.85 -7.20 -12.11
N LEU A 117 12.52 -7.19 -13.27
CA LEU A 117 13.51 -6.17 -13.57
C LEU A 117 12.84 -4.80 -13.68
N ALA A 118 13.52 -3.76 -13.21
CA ALA A 118 13.08 -2.37 -13.35
C ALA A 118 12.76 -1.99 -14.81
N THR A 119 13.51 -2.52 -15.77
CA THR A 119 13.26 -2.33 -17.21
C THR A 119 11.93 -2.90 -17.66
N ASP A 120 11.53 -4.06 -17.13
CA ASP A 120 10.28 -4.71 -17.49
C ASP A 120 9.10 -3.98 -16.86
N LEU A 121 9.22 -3.54 -15.60
CA LEU A 121 8.21 -2.70 -14.94
C LEU A 121 7.92 -1.42 -15.72
N ILE A 122 8.97 -0.70 -16.14
CA ILE A 122 8.81 0.53 -16.93
C ILE A 122 8.17 0.22 -18.28
N ARG A 123 8.61 -0.85 -18.96
CA ARG A 123 8.06 -1.25 -20.26
C ARG A 123 6.58 -1.62 -20.16
N ILE A 124 6.20 -2.41 -19.17
CA ILE A 124 4.83 -2.92 -18.99
C ILE A 124 3.88 -1.82 -18.53
N SER A 125 4.33 -0.92 -17.64
CA SER A 125 3.55 0.24 -17.21
C SER A 125 3.40 1.32 -18.29
N GLN A 126 4.16 1.23 -19.38
CA GLN A 126 4.16 2.19 -20.49
C GLN A 126 4.54 3.63 -20.09
N TYR A 127 5.14 3.82 -18.91
CA TYR A 127 5.60 5.12 -18.47
C TYR A 127 6.88 5.56 -19.20
N ARG A 128 7.05 6.88 -19.32
CA ARG A 128 8.17 7.51 -20.03
C ARG A 128 9.20 8.08 -19.04
N PHE A 129 9.97 7.20 -18.41
CA PHE A 129 11.15 7.57 -17.61
C PHE A 129 12.18 6.44 -17.62
N THR A 130 13.40 6.74 -17.19
CA THR A 130 14.50 5.77 -17.21
C THR A 130 14.54 4.94 -15.92
N VAL A 131 15.28 3.82 -15.94
CA VAL A 131 15.59 3.06 -14.72
C VAL A 131 16.28 3.94 -13.67
N SER A 132 17.16 4.87 -14.11
CA SER A 132 17.81 5.82 -13.19
C SER A 132 16.80 6.72 -12.47
N ASP A 133 15.75 7.15 -13.17
CA ASP A 133 14.68 7.96 -12.58
C ASP A 133 13.87 7.17 -11.56
N LEU A 134 13.52 5.92 -11.90
CA LEU A 134 12.84 5.00 -10.98
C LEU A 134 13.66 4.79 -9.69
N MET A 135 14.94 4.44 -9.82
CA MET A 135 15.83 4.20 -8.66
C MET A 135 16.00 5.45 -7.80
N ARG A 136 16.11 6.62 -8.43
CA ARG A 136 16.18 7.90 -7.73
C ARG A 136 14.89 8.18 -6.98
N MET A 137 13.75 7.94 -7.62
CA MET A 137 12.44 8.16 -7.01
C MET A 137 12.16 7.18 -5.87
N GLU A 138 12.54 5.91 -5.98
CA GLU A 138 12.47 4.94 -4.88
C GLU A 138 13.21 5.44 -3.63
N LYS A 139 14.44 5.95 -3.82
CA LYS A 139 15.21 6.53 -2.72
C LYS A 139 14.48 7.72 -2.07
N ILE A 140 13.91 8.62 -2.88
CA ILE A 140 13.14 9.77 -2.38
C ILE A 140 11.89 9.30 -1.62
N VAL A 141 11.18 8.29 -2.13
CA VAL A 141 10.02 7.70 -1.46
C VAL A 141 10.43 7.14 -0.10
N LEU A 142 11.47 6.31 -0.06
CA LEU A 142 12.01 5.73 1.18
C LEU A 142 12.35 6.80 2.22
N GLU A 143 13.06 7.86 1.82
CA GLU A 143 13.40 8.98 2.71
C GLU A 143 12.14 9.67 3.26
N LYS A 144 11.14 9.94 2.41
CA LYS A 144 9.91 10.65 2.82
C LYS A 144 8.96 9.80 3.65
N VAL A 145 8.96 8.48 3.47
CA VAL A 145 8.24 7.55 4.35
C VAL A 145 9.06 7.14 5.58
N CYS A 146 10.25 7.71 5.76
CA CYS A 146 11.17 7.45 6.88
C CYS A 146 11.58 5.98 6.99
N TRP A 147 11.82 5.33 5.85
CA TRP A 147 12.23 3.91 5.74
C TRP A 147 11.23 2.90 6.34
N LYS A 148 10.04 3.36 6.73
CA LYS A 148 8.95 2.51 7.24
C LYS A 148 8.18 1.93 6.05
N VAL A 149 8.79 0.97 5.35
CA VAL A 149 8.15 0.29 4.22
C VAL A 149 7.08 -0.67 4.72
N LYS A 150 7.41 -1.56 5.65
CA LYS A 150 6.42 -2.44 6.29
C LYS A 150 5.34 -1.60 6.98
N ALA A 151 4.12 -1.70 6.48
CA ALA A 151 2.98 -0.94 6.95
C ALA A 151 1.81 -1.89 7.20
N THR A 152 1.11 -1.67 8.31
CA THR A 152 -0.18 -2.30 8.53
C THR A 152 -1.21 -1.63 7.64
N THR A 153 -1.85 -2.44 6.80
CA THR A 153 -2.89 -1.99 5.86
C THR A 153 -4.24 -2.59 6.24
N ALA A 154 -5.31 -2.05 5.66
CA ALA A 154 -6.66 -2.58 5.84
C ALA A 154 -6.77 -4.09 5.51
N PHE A 155 -5.91 -4.59 4.61
CA PHE A 155 -5.85 -6.01 4.26
C PHE A 155 -5.52 -6.91 5.46
N GLN A 156 -4.60 -6.50 6.34
CA GLN A 156 -4.22 -7.29 7.52
C GLN A 156 -5.34 -7.35 8.57
N PHE A 157 -6.10 -6.25 8.72
CA PHE A 157 -7.31 -6.26 9.54
C PHE A 157 -8.38 -7.17 8.93
N LEU A 158 -8.56 -7.15 7.61
CA LEU A 158 -9.48 -8.03 6.92
C LEU A 158 -9.10 -9.51 7.11
N GLN A 159 -7.81 -9.85 6.99
CA GLN A 159 -7.31 -11.20 7.26
C GLN A 159 -7.58 -11.63 8.70
N LEU A 160 -7.33 -10.74 9.67
CA LEU A 160 -7.64 -11.00 11.08
C LEU A 160 -9.14 -11.24 11.28
N TYR A 161 -10.00 -10.40 10.70
CA TYR A 161 -11.45 -10.59 10.82
C TYR A 161 -11.93 -11.86 10.11
N TYR A 162 -11.35 -12.19 8.96
CA TYR A 162 -11.68 -13.38 8.21
C TYR A 162 -11.30 -14.67 8.97
N SER A 163 -10.10 -14.73 9.56
CA SER A 163 -9.68 -15.90 10.34
C SER A 163 -10.62 -16.16 11.53
N LEU A 164 -11.11 -15.10 12.17
CA LEU A 164 -12.10 -15.22 13.24
C LEU A 164 -13.43 -15.80 12.74
N LEU A 165 -13.91 -15.32 11.59
CA LEU A 165 -15.16 -15.84 11.04
C LEU A 165 -15.04 -17.31 10.66
N GLN A 166 -13.89 -17.75 10.14
CA GLN A 166 -13.65 -19.15 9.83
C GLN A 166 -13.61 -20.04 11.08
N GLU A 167 -12.99 -19.59 12.16
CA GLU A 167 -12.93 -20.32 13.43
C GLU A 167 -14.31 -20.46 14.09
N ASN A 168 -15.22 -19.52 13.84
CA ASN A 168 -16.56 -19.46 14.45
C ASN A 168 -17.69 -19.97 13.54
N LEU A 169 -17.40 -20.37 12.30
CA LEU A 169 -18.41 -20.92 11.41
C LEU A 169 -18.70 -22.39 11.80
N PRO A 170 -19.96 -22.79 12.05
CA PRO A 170 -20.30 -24.19 12.16
C PRO A 170 -19.95 -24.86 10.82
N LEU A 171 -19.22 -25.98 10.85
CA LEU A 171 -19.04 -26.85 9.69
C LEU A 171 -20.41 -27.44 9.31
N GLU A 172 -21.23 -26.69 8.57
CA GLU A 172 -22.32 -27.29 7.81
C GLU A 172 -21.67 -28.05 6.64
N ARG A 173 -21.54 -29.37 6.84
CA ARG A 173 -21.21 -30.37 5.82
C ARG A 173 -22.45 -30.80 5.06
#